data_AF-A0A7Y2FCH4-F1
#
_entry.id   AF-A0A7Y2FCH4-F1
#
_cell.length_a   1.000
_cell.length_b   1.000
_cell.length_c   1.000
_cell.angle_alpha   90.00
_cell.angle_beta   90.00
_cell.angle_gamma   90.00
#
_symmetry.space_group_name_H-M   'P 1'
#
loop_
_entity.id
_entity.type
_entity.pdbx_description
1 polymer ?
#
loop_
_entity_poly.entity_id
_entity_poly.type
_entity_poly.pdbx_seq_one_letter_code
_entity_poly.pdbx_strand_id
1 'polypeptide(L)'
;MNTVENLEYNTERSKLIIPEYGRHFQKMVDHAVSIADAEERNKVAQSIISVMGNLQPHLRDVPDFQHKLWDQLFIMSDFKLDVESPFPITTKEMLQERPEPLEYPQNFPKYRFYGNNIKRMIDIAIQWEKGDMRDGLEYAIANHMKKCYLNWNKDTVYDKAIFKHLYELSDGQINLVDSKEVLTDSGQFLKQRVTKSTRSTGSGKKGQRSNNRGKKRY
;
A
#
# COMPACT_ATOMS: atom_id res chain seq x y z
N MET A 1 -44.32 30.99 11.25
CA MET A 1 -42.97 30.41 11.39
C MET A 1 -42.02 31.24 10.53
N ASN A 2 -41.09 31.95 11.16
CA ASN A 2 -40.26 32.96 10.50
C ASN A 2 -39.22 32.29 9.60
N THR A 3 -39.28 32.55 8.29
CA THR A 3 -38.35 32.04 7.27
C THR A 3 -36.93 32.60 7.40
N VAL A 4 -36.73 33.60 8.26
CA VAL A 4 -35.47 34.33 8.47
C VAL A 4 -34.48 33.55 9.36
N GLU A 5 -34.97 32.63 10.20
CA GLU A 5 -34.10 31.77 11.04
C GLU A 5 -33.33 30.69 10.23
N ASN A 6 -33.64 30.52 8.94
CA ASN A 6 -33.02 29.50 8.09
C ASN A 6 -31.79 29.99 7.30
N LEU A 7 -31.47 31.29 7.33
CA LEU A 7 -30.29 31.87 6.66
C LEU A 7 -29.08 31.89 7.61
N GLU A 8 -28.57 30.70 7.94
CA GLU A 8 -27.33 30.57 8.71
C GLU A 8 -26.12 30.61 7.76
N TYR A 9 -25.15 31.49 8.04
CA TYR A 9 -23.90 31.56 7.29
C TYR A 9 -22.93 30.44 7.70
N ASN A 10 -22.22 29.88 6.72
CA ASN A 10 -21.29 28.76 6.98
C ASN A 10 -20.13 29.11 7.93
N THR A 11 -19.79 30.39 8.07
CA THR A 11 -18.73 30.89 8.96
C THR A 11 -19.15 30.95 10.44
N GLU A 12 -20.45 31.00 10.73
CA GLU A 12 -20.99 31.08 12.10
C GLU A 12 -21.34 29.69 12.66
N ARG A 13 -21.36 28.67 11.80
CA ARG A 13 -21.77 27.31 12.17
C ARG A 13 -20.65 26.53 12.85
N SER A 14 -21.04 25.60 13.71
CA SER A 14 -20.11 24.63 14.30
C SER A 14 -19.37 23.82 13.21
N LYS A 15 -18.12 23.50 13.52
CA LYS A 15 -17.28 22.64 12.68
C LYS A 15 -17.87 21.23 12.69
N LEU A 16 -18.02 20.65 11.50
CA LEU A 16 -18.40 19.25 11.37
C LEU A 16 -17.20 18.37 11.73
N ILE A 17 -17.41 17.40 12.62
CA ILE A 17 -16.37 16.45 13.02
C ILE A 17 -16.15 15.43 11.90
N ILE A 18 -17.24 14.90 11.33
CA ILE A 18 -17.25 13.97 10.20
C ILE A 18 -18.10 14.58 9.06
N PRO A 19 -17.47 15.26 8.08
CA PRO A 19 -18.19 15.93 6.99
C PRO A 19 -19.07 15.02 6.12
N GLU A 20 -18.77 13.72 6.07
CA GLU A 20 -19.42 12.71 5.23
C GLU A 20 -20.90 12.51 5.56
N TYR A 21 -21.28 12.63 6.84
CA TYR A 21 -22.67 12.55 7.29
C TYR A 21 -23.41 13.89 7.15
N GLY A 22 -22.69 15.00 7.06
CA GLY A 22 -23.26 16.33 6.90
C GLY A 22 -23.94 16.88 8.16
N ARG A 23 -24.60 18.04 8.02
CA ARG A 23 -25.09 18.84 9.16
C ARG A 23 -26.30 18.26 9.87
N HIS A 24 -27.17 17.54 9.16
CA HIS A 24 -28.36 16.96 9.76
C HIS A 24 -28.01 15.93 10.83
N PHE A 25 -26.98 15.11 10.59
CA PHE A 25 -26.50 14.16 11.60
C PHE A 25 -25.89 14.86 12.79
N GLN A 26 -25.09 15.91 12.59
CA GLN A 26 -24.57 16.69 13.71
C GLN A 26 -25.72 17.24 14.58
N LYS A 27 -26.77 17.81 13.97
CA LYS A 27 -27.96 18.28 14.71
C LYS A 27 -28.70 17.14 15.44
N MET A 28 -28.80 15.94 14.85
CA MET A 28 -29.40 14.78 15.52
C MET A 28 -28.57 14.30 16.72
N VAL A 29 -27.24 14.30 16.60
CA VAL A 29 -26.33 13.94 17.70
C VAL A 29 -26.35 15.00 18.80
N ASP A 30 -26.32 16.28 18.44
CA ASP A 30 -26.43 17.40 19.40
C ASP A 30 -27.75 17.31 20.18
N HIS A 31 -28.85 16.95 19.50
CA HIS A 31 -30.14 16.68 20.13
C HIS A 31 -30.06 15.49 21.08
N ALA A 32 -29.46 14.36 20.67
CA ALA A 32 -29.29 13.19 21.54
C ALA A 32 -28.50 13.52 22.82
N VAL A 33 -27.46 14.34 22.73
CA VAL A 33 -26.66 14.80 23.88
C VAL A 33 -27.49 15.70 24.83
N SER A 34 -28.48 16.43 24.32
CA SER A 34 -29.33 17.31 25.15
C SER A 34 -30.41 16.58 25.97
N ILE A 35 -30.68 15.30 25.68
CA ILE A 35 -31.72 14.51 26.35
C ILE A 35 -31.24 14.02 27.73
N ALA A 36 -31.94 14.44 28.78
CA ALA A 36 -31.63 14.05 30.16
C ALA A 36 -32.04 12.60 30.48
N ASP A 37 -33.15 12.12 29.95
CA ASP A 37 -33.64 10.75 30.20
C ASP A 37 -32.78 9.70 29.49
N ALA A 38 -32.33 8.69 30.23
CA ALA A 38 -31.44 7.66 29.71
C ALA A 38 -32.14 6.74 28.71
N GLU A 39 -33.41 6.39 28.96
CA GLU A 39 -34.16 5.51 28.05
C GLU A 39 -34.44 6.19 26.72
N GLU A 40 -34.90 7.43 26.75
CA GLU A 40 -35.14 8.22 25.54
C GLU A 40 -33.84 8.48 24.77
N ARG A 41 -32.74 8.80 25.46
CA ARG A 41 -31.42 8.99 24.84
C ARG A 41 -30.94 7.74 24.12
N ASN A 42 -31.06 6.56 24.74
CA ASN A 42 -30.67 5.28 24.13
C ASN A 42 -31.50 4.98 22.88
N LYS A 43 -32.83 5.22 22.91
CA LYS A 43 -33.72 5.05 21.74
C LYS A 43 -33.31 5.97 20.60
N VAL A 44 -33.04 7.24 20.90
CA VAL A 44 -32.61 8.22 19.90
C VAL A 44 -31.26 7.82 19.31
N ALA A 45 -30.27 7.43 20.11
CA ALA A 45 -28.98 6.97 19.61
C ALA A 45 -29.10 5.77 18.66
N GLN A 46 -29.90 4.76 19.02
CA GLN A 46 -30.16 3.59 18.15
C GLN A 46 -30.85 3.98 16.84
N SER A 47 -31.78 4.94 16.89
CA SER A 47 -32.43 5.47 15.68
C SER A 47 -31.42 6.17 14.76
N ILE A 48 -30.50 6.96 15.31
CA ILE A 48 -29.46 7.65 14.56
C ILE A 48 -28.55 6.63 13.86
N ILE A 49 -28.10 5.60 14.57
CA ILE A 49 -27.26 4.52 14.00
C ILE A 49 -27.98 3.80 12.87
N SER A 50 -29.27 3.53 13.02
CA SER A 50 -30.09 2.90 11.98
C SER A 50 -30.14 3.76 10.71
N VAL A 51 -30.27 5.08 10.85
CA VAL A 51 -30.24 6.02 9.73
C VAL A 51 -28.84 6.12 9.12
N MET A 52 -27.77 6.16 9.93
CA MET A 52 -26.39 6.12 9.44
C MET A 52 -26.11 4.85 8.61
N GLY A 53 -26.62 3.70 9.08
CA GLY A 53 -26.47 2.42 8.40
C GLY A 53 -27.18 2.32 7.06
N ASN A 54 -28.31 3.01 6.91
CA ASN A 54 -29.05 3.07 5.64
C ASN A 54 -28.39 4.01 4.62
N LEU A 55 -27.75 5.09 5.08
CA LEU A 55 -27.06 6.04 4.21
C LEU A 55 -25.81 5.45 3.57
N GLN A 56 -25.16 4.50 4.26
CA GLN A 56 -23.92 3.89 3.80
C GLN A 56 -24.05 2.37 3.60
N PRO A 57 -24.74 1.91 2.53
CA PRO A 57 -24.93 0.48 2.26
C PRO A 57 -23.63 -0.25 1.97
N HIS A 58 -22.61 0.45 1.46
CA HIS A 58 -21.33 -0.13 1.06
C HIS A 58 -20.51 -0.70 2.20
N LEU A 59 -20.78 -0.28 3.45
CA LEU A 59 -20.10 -0.85 4.60
C LEU A 59 -20.79 -2.10 5.17
N ARG A 60 -21.95 -2.54 4.65
CA ARG A 60 -22.67 -3.73 5.16
C ARG A 60 -21.88 -5.03 5.04
N ASP A 61 -21.00 -5.13 4.04
CA ASP A 61 -20.19 -6.32 3.79
C ASP A 61 -18.89 -6.33 4.61
N VAL A 62 -18.62 -5.25 5.37
CA VAL A 62 -17.43 -5.14 6.23
C VAL A 62 -17.74 -5.77 7.58
N PRO A 63 -16.94 -6.75 8.04
CA PRO A 63 -16.95 -7.17 9.43
C PRO A 63 -16.85 -5.94 10.35
N ASP A 64 -17.62 -5.94 11.43
CA ASP A 64 -17.68 -4.84 12.42
C ASP A 64 -18.22 -3.50 11.92
N PHE A 65 -19.09 -3.49 10.90
CA PHE A 65 -19.76 -2.27 10.45
C PHE A 65 -20.50 -1.53 11.58
N GLN A 66 -21.24 -2.28 12.40
CA GLN A 66 -21.99 -1.70 13.51
C GLN A 66 -21.06 -1.01 14.52
N HIS A 67 -19.91 -1.61 14.81
CA HIS A 67 -18.89 -1.03 15.68
C HIS A 67 -18.43 0.34 15.16
N LYS A 68 -18.14 0.44 13.85
CA LYS A 68 -17.73 1.70 13.23
C LYS A 68 -18.79 2.80 13.31
N LEU A 69 -20.07 2.46 13.19
CA LEU A 69 -21.16 3.43 13.33
C LEU A 69 -21.25 3.96 14.76
N TRP A 70 -21.09 3.08 15.75
CA TRP A 70 -21.02 3.46 17.16
C TRP A 70 -19.81 4.38 17.42
N ASP A 71 -18.63 4.03 16.93
CA ASP A 71 -17.43 4.89 17.04
C ASP A 71 -17.69 6.27 16.43
N GLN A 72 -18.25 6.33 15.23
CA GLN A 72 -18.57 7.59 14.56
C GLN A 72 -19.59 8.43 15.34
N LEU A 73 -20.60 7.79 15.96
CA LEU A 73 -21.56 8.48 16.83
C LEU A 73 -20.85 9.13 18.03
N PHE A 74 -19.99 8.37 18.72
CA PHE A 74 -19.23 8.89 19.85
C PHE A 74 -18.28 10.01 19.45
N ILE A 75 -17.58 9.86 18.33
CA ILE A 75 -16.72 10.90 17.75
C ILE A 75 -17.52 12.17 17.43
N MET A 76 -18.70 12.05 16.81
CA MET A 76 -19.57 13.20 16.49
C MET A 76 -20.12 13.90 17.74
N SER A 77 -20.23 13.20 18.86
CA SER A 77 -20.64 13.76 20.16
C SER A 77 -19.49 14.38 20.96
N ASP A 78 -18.24 14.33 20.44
CA ASP A 78 -17.02 14.65 21.19
C ASP A 78 -16.94 13.88 22.54
N PHE A 79 -17.38 12.60 22.51
CA PHE A 79 -17.46 11.69 23.67
C PHE A 79 -18.32 12.18 24.84
N LYS A 80 -19.25 13.11 24.61
CA LYS A 80 -20.19 13.62 25.63
C LYS A 80 -21.45 12.78 25.77
N LEU A 81 -21.73 11.93 24.79
CA LEU A 81 -22.91 11.09 24.77
C LEU A 81 -22.72 9.87 25.69
N ASP A 82 -23.52 9.80 26.76
CA ASP A 82 -23.56 8.68 27.69
C ASP A 82 -24.75 7.77 27.32
N VAL A 83 -24.47 6.67 26.59
CA VAL A 83 -25.45 5.73 26.03
C VAL A 83 -24.94 4.31 26.21
N GLU A 84 -25.86 3.36 26.43
CA GLU A 84 -25.54 1.94 26.48
C GLU A 84 -25.13 1.42 25.10
N SER A 85 -23.81 1.31 24.87
CA SER A 85 -23.26 0.71 23.67
C SER A 85 -22.91 -0.76 23.90
N PRO A 86 -23.23 -1.66 22.94
CA PRO A 86 -22.83 -3.07 23.01
C PRO A 86 -21.33 -3.29 22.74
N PHE A 87 -20.60 -2.24 22.33
CA PHE A 87 -19.19 -2.28 21.96
C PHE A 87 -18.34 -1.39 22.88
N PRO A 88 -17.04 -1.69 23.06
CA PRO A 88 -16.15 -0.84 23.86
C PRO A 88 -16.02 0.54 23.23
N ILE A 89 -16.20 1.58 24.04
CA ILE A 89 -16.08 2.97 23.60
C ILE A 89 -14.60 3.27 23.35
N THR A 90 -14.27 3.69 22.12
CA THR A 90 -12.93 4.18 21.79
C THR A 90 -12.63 5.46 22.59
N THR A 91 -11.49 5.56 23.27
CA THR A 91 -11.14 6.78 24.01
C THR A 91 -10.56 7.83 23.07
N LYS A 92 -10.75 9.11 23.40
CA LYS A 92 -10.19 10.24 22.63
C LYS A 92 -8.67 10.16 22.49
N GLU A 93 -8.00 9.59 23.48
CA GLU A 93 -6.54 9.41 23.51
C GLU A 93 -6.08 8.39 22.45
N MET A 94 -6.78 7.25 22.33
CA MET A 94 -6.47 6.24 21.31
C MET A 94 -6.63 6.77 19.88
N LEU A 95 -7.58 7.68 19.64
CA LEU A 95 -7.77 8.27 18.31
C LEU A 95 -6.71 9.33 17.95
N GLN A 96 -6.09 9.95 18.95
CA GLN A 96 -5.03 10.96 18.73
C GLN A 96 -3.64 10.34 18.65
N GLU A 97 -3.52 9.06 18.98
CA GLU A 97 -2.26 8.35 18.90
C GLU A 97 -1.77 8.33 17.45
N ARG A 98 -0.52 8.77 17.28
CA ARG A 98 0.11 8.77 15.96
C ARG A 98 0.43 7.32 15.58
N PRO A 99 0.18 6.90 14.33
CA PRO A 99 0.61 5.58 13.90
C PRO A 99 2.13 5.46 14.05
N GLU A 100 2.59 4.28 14.48
CA GLU A 100 4.02 4.02 14.61
C GLU A 100 4.71 4.18 13.24
N PRO A 101 5.87 4.86 13.18
CA PRO A 101 6.63 4.96 11.94
C PRO A 101 7.14 3.57 11.54
N LEU A 102 6.77 3.12 10.35
CA LEU A 102 7.32 1.90 9.78
C LEU A 102 8.77 2.15 9.35
N GLU A 103 9.70 1.35 9.85
CA GLU A 103 11.08 1.37 9.36
C GLU A 103 11.14 0.83 7.94
N TYR A 104 11.63 1.64 7.00
CA TYR A 104 11.91 1.15 5.66
C TYR A 104 13.15 0.25 5.69
N PRO A 105 13.12 -0.96 5.11
CA PRO A 105 14.28 -1.83 5.07
C PRO A 105 15.39 -1.21 4.21
N GLN A 106 16.41 -0.64 4.88
CA GLN A 106 17.60 -0.09 4.22
C GLN A 106 18.59 -1.22 3.93
N ASN A 107 18.82 -1.49 2.65
CA ASN A 107 19.82 -2.46 2.20
C ASN A 107 20.88 -1.73 1.38
N PHE A 108 22.14 -1.77 1.83
CA PHE A 108 23.30 -1.23 1.10
C PHE A 108 24.17 -2.38 0.57
N PRO A 109 23.81 -3.02 -0.56
CA PRO A 109 24.60 -4.11 -1.11
C PRO A 109 25.97 -3.59 -1.59
N LYS A 110 27.04 -4.32 -1.25
CA LYS A 110 28.43 -4.04 -1.69
C LYS A 110 28.52 -3.91 -3.22
N TYR A 111 27.83 -4.81 -3.93
CA TYR A 111 27.72 -4.84 -5.38
C TYR A 111 26.28 -4.53 -5.83
N ARG A 112 26.03 -3.28 -6.25
CA ARG A 112 24.69 -2.80 -6.62
C ARG A 112 24.05 -3.57 -7.79
N PHE A 113 24.86 -4.08 -8.71
CA PHE A 113 24.40 -4.79 -9.91
C PHE A 113 23.85 -6.20 -9.64
N TYR A 114 24.10 -6.78 -8.46
CA TYR A 114 23.51 -8.06 -8.05
C TYR A 114 22.16 -7.90 -7.34
N GLY A 115 21.90 -6.73 -6.76
CA GLY A 115 20.70 -6.48 -5.94
C GLY A 115 20.67 -7.33 -4.66
N ASN A 116 19.55 -7.25 -3.94
CA ASN A 116 19.41 -7.92 -2.63
C ASN A 116 19.09 -9.41 -2.74
N ASN A 117 18.53 -9.85 -3.87
CA ASN A 117 18.12 -11.24 -4.06
C ASN A 117 19.32 -12.19 -4.09
N ILE A 118 20.43 -11.80 -4.72
CA ILE A 118 21.66 -12.61 -4.75
C ILE A 118 22.18 -12.85 -3.32
N LYS A 119 22.20 -11.81 -2.48
CA LYS A 119 22.60 -11.95 -1.08
C LYS A 119 21.71 -12.97 -0.35
N ARG A 120 20.40 -12.83 -0.47
CA ARG A 120 19.44 -13.78 0.14
C ARG A 120 19.61 -15.21 -0.37
N MET A 121 19.89 -15.40 -1.66
CA MET A 121 20.14 -16.72 -2.24
C MET A 121 21.43 -17.34 -1.68
N ILE A 122 22.47 -16.54 -1.49
CA ILE A 122 23.73 -16.96 -0.87
C ILE A 122 23.49 -17.36 0.60
N ASP A 123 22.75 -16.54 1.36
CA ASP A 123 22.42 -16.83 2.76
C ASP A 123 21.68 -18.18 2.89
N ILE A 124 20.74 -18.47 1.98
CA ILE A 124 20.03 -19.76 1.95
C ILE A 124 20.95 -20.91 1.56
N ALA A 125 21.82 -20.72 0.55
CA ALA A 125 22.76 -21.75 0.13
C ALA A 125 23.76 -22.13 1.24
N ILE A 126 24.18 -21.15 2.05
CA ILE A 126 25.04 -21.38 3.21
C ILE A 126 24.35 -22.25 4.27
N GLN A 127 23.04 -22.09 4.47
CA GLN A 127 22.26 -22.86 5.45
C GLN A 127 22.08 -24.33 5.08
N TRP A 128 22.30 -24.71 3.81
CA TRP A 128 22.17 -26.10 3.36
C TRP A 128 23.40 -26.94 3.73
N GLU A 129 23.19 -28.23 3.96
CA GLU A 129 24.28 -29.18 4.18
C GLU A 129 25.13 -29.33 2.91
N LYS A 130 26.44 -29.60 3.09
CA LYS A 130 27.36 -29.81 1.96
C LYS A 130 27.00 -31.12 1.25
N GLY A 131 26.66 -31.01 -0.03
CA GLY A 131 26.34 -32.12 -0.90
C GLY A 131 25.86 -31.63 -2.26
N ASP A 132 25.54 -32.56 -3.16
CA ASP A 132 25.24 -32.29 -4.58
C ASP A 132 24.16 -31.22 -4.79
N MET A 133 23.16 -31.16 -3.90
CA MET A 133 22.09 -30.16 -3.97
C MET A 133 22.59 -28.74 -3.68
N ARG A 134 23.51 -28.59 -2.72
CA ARG A 134 24.11 -27.29 -2.39
C ARG A 134 25.05 -26.85 -3.50
N ASP A 135 25.89 -27.75 -4.01
CA ASP A 135 26.84 -27.45 -5.09
C ASP A 135 26.10 -26.99 -6.37
N GLY A 136 24.99 -27.67 -6.71
CA GLY A 136 24.12 -27.26 -7.81
C GLY A 136 23.46 -25.89 -7.59
N LEU A 137 23.08 -25.56 -6.36
CA LEU A 137 22.53 -24.24 -6.01
C LEU A 137 23.60 -23.14 -6.10
N GLU A 138 24.82 -23.41 -5.61
CA GLU A 138 25.96 -22.50 -5.70
C GLU A 138 26.30 -22.19 -7.16
N TYR A 139 26.30 -23.21 -8.03
CA TYR A 139 26.49 -23.05 -9.48
C TYR A 139 25.35 -22.27 -10.14
N ALA A 140 24.10 -22.51 -9.75
CA ALA A 140 22.94 -21.75 -10.24
C ALA A 140 23.02 -20.27 -9.83
N ILE A 141 23.45 -19.98 -8.60
CA ILE A 141 23.67 -18.63 -8.09
C ILE A 141 24.79 -17.95 -8.89
N ALA A 142 25.91 -18.62 -9.15
CA ALA A 142 27.02 -18.07 -9.95
C ALA A 142 26.57 -17.72 -11.38
N ASN A 143 25.76 -18.58 -12.02
CA ASN A 143 25.16 -18.28 -13.32
C ASN A 143 24.19 -17.10 -13.26
N HIS A 144 23.38 -16.99 -12.20
CA HIS A 144 22.49 -15.86 -12.00
C HIS A 144 23.28 -14.56 -11.80
N MET A 145 24.39 -14.60 -11.06
CA MET A 145 25.33 -13.48 -10.92
C MET A 145 25.91 -13.06 -12.27
N LYS A 146 26.40 -13.99 -13.10
CA LYS A 146 26.90 -13.69 -14.44
C LYS A 146 25.84 -13.00 -15.30
N LYS A 147 24.60 -13.47 -15.24
CA LYS A 147 23.45 -12.84 -15.92
C LYS A 147 23.17 -11.42 -15.40
N CYS A 148 23.12 -11.21 -14.09
CA CYS A 148 22.89 -9.89 -13.49
C CYS A 148 24.00 -8.91 -13.86
N TYR A 149 25.25 -9.36 -13.87
CA TYR A 149 26.39 -8.54 -14.29
C TYR A 149 26.27 -8.13 -15.76
N LEU A 150 26.01 -9.07 -16.67
CA LEU A 150 25.83 -8.78 -18.11
C LEU A 150 24.59 -7.92 -18.41
N ASN A 151 23.61 -7.93 -17.52
CA ASN A 151 22.45 -7.04 -17.67
C ASN A 151 22.82 -5.59 -17.33
N TRP A 152 23.65 -5.39 -16.30
CA TRP A 152 24.07 -4.07 -15.84
C TRP A 152 25.25 -3.50 -16.64
N ASN A 153 26.23 -4.34 -16.98
CA ASN A 153 27.41 -4.03 -17.79
C ASN A 153 27.28 -4.66 -19.18
N LYS A 154 27.59 -3.91 -20.24
CA LYS A 154 27.47 -4.39 -21.65
C LYS A 154 28.68 -5.17 -22.16
N ASP A 155 29.72 -5.28 -21.35
CA ASP A 155 30.97 -5.94 -21.70
C ASP A 155 31.01 -7.40 -21.24
N THR A 156 31.89 -8.19 -21.86
CA THR A 156 32.12 -9.59 -21.47
C THR A 156 32.69 -9.69 -20.07
N VAL A 157 32.30 -10.74 -19.33
CA VAL A 157 32.74 -10.99 -17.97
C VAL A 157 33.51 -12.29 -17.90
N TYR A 158 34.64 -12.28 -17.20
CA TYR A 158 35.39 -13.49 -16.89
C TYR A 158 34.77 -14.23 -15.70
N ASP A 159 34.62 -15.54 -15.80
CA ASP A 159 34.02 -16.38 -14.75
C ASP A 159 34.77 -16.27 -13.42
N LYS A 160 36.09 -16.13 -13.47
CA LYS A 160 36.94 -15.90 -12.29
C LYS A 160 36.52 -14.68 -11.45
N ALA A 161 36.03 -13.62 -12.10
CA ALA A 161 35.54 -12.44 -11.40
C ALA A 161 34.21 -12.72 -10.67
N ILE A 162 33.32 -13.50 -11.28
CA ILE A 162 32.05 -13.92 -10.67
C ILE A 162 32.31 -14.81 -9.47
N PHE A 163 33.21 -15.79 -9.59
CA PHE A 163 33.58 -16.66 -8.46
C PHE A 163 34.23 -15.87 -7.31
N LYS A 164 35.08 -14.87 -7.61
CA LYS A 164 35.63 -13.97 -6.59
C LYS A 164 34.52 -13.18 -5.88
N HIS A 165 33.56 -12.63 -6.62
CA HIS A 165 32.45 -11.91 -6.00
C HIS A 165 31.57 -12.82 -5.14
N LEU A 166 31.35 -14.07 -5.55
CA LEU A 166 30.58 -15.05 -4.78
C LEU A 166 31.32 -15.42 -3.48
N TYR A 167 32.63 -15.61 -3.56
CA TYR A 167 33.48 -15.85 -2.38
C TYR A 167 33.41 -14.66 -1.40
N GLU A 168 33.49 -13.43 -1.91
CA GLU A 168 33.38 -12.23 -1.07
C GLU A 168 31.98 -12.00 -0.48
N LEU A 169 30.92 -12.33 -1.20
CA LEU A 169 29.54 -12.16 -0.73
C LEU A 169 29.09 -13.26 0.24
N SER A 170 29.78 -14.40 0.23
CA SER A 170 29.53 -15.53 1.13
C SER A 170 30.43 -15.54 2.36
N ASP A 171 31.17 -14.45 2.62
CA ASP A 171 32.17 -14.34 3.68
C ASP A 171 33.18 -15.52 3.67
N GLY A 172 33.55 -15.97 2.47
CA GLY A 172 34.52 -17.04 2.24
C GLY A 172 33.96 -18.47 2.38
N GLN A 173 32.66 -18.64 2.57
CA GLN A 173 32.05 -19.95 2.76
C GLN A 173 31.81 -20.73 1.45
N ILE A 174 31.65 -20.02 0.32
CA ILE A 174 31.45 -20.63 -1.00
C ILE A 174 32.70 -20.34 -1.85
N ASN A 175 33.51 -21.37 -2.09
CA ASN A 175 34.71 -21.25 -2.90
C ASN A 175 34.62 -22.13 -4.16
N LEU A 176 34.26 -21.49 -5.28
CA LEU A 176 34.24 -22.10 -6.61
C LEU A 176 35.45 -21.68 -7.48
N VAL A 177 36.48 -21.07 -6.89
CA VAL A 177 37.63 -20.53 -7.67
C VAL A 177 38.48 -21.66 -8.29
N ASP A 178 38.54 -22.81 -7.63
CA ASP A 178 39.27 -23.99 -8.09
C ASP A 178 38.37 -25.03 -8.80
N SER A 179 37.08 -24.75 -8.97
CA SER A 179 36.18 -25.68 -9.64
C SER A 179 36.50 -25.72 -11.15
N LYS A 180 36.41 -26.91 -11.75
CA LYS A 180 36.60 -27.11 -13.20
C LYS A 180 35.36 -26.69 -14.01
N GLU A 181 34.35 -26.14 -13.35
CA GLU A 181 33.05 -25.85 -13.93
C GLU A 181 33.07 -24.49 -14.63
N VAL A 182 32.72 -24.51 -15.91
CA VAL A 182 32.65 -23.30 -16.75
C VAL A 182 31.22 -22.78 -16.70
N LEU A 183 31.03 -21.50 -16.34
CA LEU A 183 29.70 -20.90 -16.31
C LEU A 183 29.12 -20.80 -17.73
N THR A 184 27.79 -20.76 -17.82
CA THR A 184 27.09 -20.62 -19.09
C THR A 184 27.65 -19.46 -19.92
N ASP A 185 27.83 -19.70 -21.22
CA ASP A 185 28.44 -18.71 -22.12
C ASP A 185 27.64 -17.39 -22.17
N SER A 186 28.36 -16.27 -22.21
CA SER A 186 27.79 -14.93 -22.23
C SER A 186 26.84 -14.71 -23.41
N GLY A 187 27.11 -15.36 -24.56
CA GLY A 187 26.27 -15.30 -25.74
C GLY A 187 24.87 -15.89 -25.52
N GLN A 188 24.72 -16.91 -24.66
CA GLN A 188 23.40 -17.50 -24.36
C GLN A 188 22.51 -16.54 -23.56
N PHE A 189 23.08 -15.76 -22.65
CA PHE A 189 22.33 -14.75 -21.89
C PHE A 189 21.92 -13.54 -22.73
N LEU A 190 22.75 -13.16 -23.72
CA LEU A 190 22.51 -12.01 -24.60
C LEU A 190 21.50 -12.32 -25.73
N LYS A 191 21.40 -13.58 -26.19
CA LYS A 191 20.42 -14.01 -27.22
C LYS A 191 18.96 -13.82 -26.79
N GLN A 192 18.69 -13.82 -25.48
CA GLN A 192 17.35 -13.56 -24.95
C GLN A 192 16.99 -12.07 -24.91
N ARG A 193 17.87 -11.17 -25.40
CA ARG A 193 17.49 -9.82 -25.82
C ARG A 193 16.80 -9.87 -27.20
N VAL A 194 15.73 -10.65 -27.31
CA VAL A 194 14.83 -10.55 -28.45
C VAL A 194 14.25 -9.14 -28.42
N THR A 195 14.72 -8.35 -29.38
CA THR A 195 14.16 -7.12 -29.91
C THR A 195 12.96 -6.58 -29.13
N LYS A 196 13.12 -5.41 -28.50
CA LYS A 196 11.99 -4.46 -28.40
C LYS A 196 11.60 -4.14 -29.85
N SER A 197 10.77 -4.99 -30.43
CA SER A 197 9.96 -4.64 -31.59
C SER A 197 9.13 -3.46 -31.10
N THR A 198 9.52 -2.26 -31.55
CA THR A 198 8.67 -1.09 -31.58
C THR A 198 7.38 -1.57 -32.23
N ARG A 199 6.33 -1.82 -31.44
CA ARG A 199 4.99 -2.05 -31.97
C ARG A 199 4.63 -0.77 -32.72
N SER A 200 4.93 -0.74 -34.02
CA SER A 200 4.22 0.13 -34.95
C SER A 200 2.80 -0.41 -35.00
N THR A 201 1.96 0.04 -34.06
CA THR A 201 0.52 -0.11 -34.16
C THR A 201 0.11 0.56 -35.47
N GLY A 202 -0.22 -0.28 -36.44
CA GLY A 202 -0.65 0.14 -37.75
C GLY A 202 -1.88 1.03 -37.70
N SER A 203 -1.88 2.01 -38.61
CA SER A 203 -3.00 2.29 -39.49
C SER A 203 -4.39 2.40 -38.82
N GLY A 204 -4.57 3.44 -38.01
CA GLY A 204 -5.88 3.98 -37.64
C GLY A 204 -6.16 5.25 -38.43
N LYS A 205 -7.04 5.17 -39.43
CA LYS A 205 -7.46 6.24 -40.34
C LYS A 205 -7.69 7.60 -39.65
N LYS A 206 -7.06 8.64 -40.23
CA LYS A 206 -7.43 10.06 -40.07
C LYS A 206 -8.93 10.25 -40.34
N GLY A 207 -9.71 10.45 -39.29
CA GLY A 207 -11.04 11.03 -39.36
C GLY A 207 -10.94 12.55 -39.20
N GLN A 208 -10.94 13.28 -40.31
CA GLN A 208 -11.23 14.72 -40.30
C GLN A 208 -12.66 14.91 -39.80
N ARG A 209 -12.83 15.52 -38.62
CA ARG A 209 -14.06 16.22 -38.27
C ARG A 209 -13.69 17.63 -37.81
N SER A 210 -13.68 18.52 -38.78
CA SER A 210 -13.95 19.94 -38.60
C SER A 210 -15.21 20.07 -37.75
N ASN A 211 -15.10 20.67 -36.56
CA ASN A 211 -16.25 21.21 -35.86
C ASN A 211 -15.90 22.62 -35.40
N ASN A 212 -16.08 23.54 -36.35
CA ASN A 212 -16.24 24.96 -36.12
C ASN A 212 -17.50 25.18 -35.28
N ARG A 213 -17.38 25.52 -34.00
CA ARG A 213 -18.42 26.21 -33.22
C ARG A 213 -17.81 26.83 -31.97
N GLY A 214 -17.61 28.14 -32.05
CA GLY A 214 -16.98 28.93 -31.00
C GLY A 214 -17.87 29.17 -29.78
N LYS A 215 -17.23 29.67 -28.72
CA LYS A 215 -17.69 30.88 -28.04
C LYS A 215 -16.54 31.50 -27.27
N LYS A 216 -16.27 32.77 -27.61
CA LYS A 216 -15.34 33.65 -26.89
C LYS A 216 -15.90 33.97 -25.50
N ARG A 217 -14.96 34.16 -24.59
CA ARG A 217 -15.07 34.76 -23.27
C ARG A 217 -15.70 36.15 -23.34
N TYR A 218 -16.59 36.44 -22.39
CA TYR A 218 -16.56 37.69 -21.66
C TYR A 218 -16.17 37.35 -20.23
#